data_AF-A0A1D6ZJM8-F1
#
_entry.id   AF-A0A1D6ZJM8-F1
#
_cell.length_a   1.000
_cell.length_b   1.000
_cell.length_c   1.000
_cell.angle_alpha   90.00
_cell.angle_beta   90.00
_cell.angle_gamma   90.00
#
_symmetry.space_group_name_H-M   'P 1'
#
loop_
_entity.id
_entity.type
_entity.pdbx_description
1 polymer ?
#
loop_
_entity_poly.entity_id
_entity_poly.type
_entity_poly.pdbx_seq_one_letter_code
_entity_poly.pdbx_strand_id
1 'polypeptide(L)'
;ATMVAAGVFLVARLFPLFLITPYIMDIISSIGLITLFLGATLALAQKDIKRSLAYSTMSQLGYIILALGIGSFRAALFHLITHAYSKALLFLGSGSIIHSMEPVVGYSPDKNQNMVLMGGLTNYIPITKTAFLLGTLSLCGIPPLACFWSKDEILSNSWLHSPIYGIIAYFTAGLTAFYMFRVYLLTFDGYLRIHFQAYSSTKTNFFYSISLWGKSTCNKSNTNRSLPLSKINKKVSFFSKEKKNNLRNKIYCFNIFEANKYTSLFPHESDNTMLIPLLLLIVFTVFIGLIGIHFDGRGLDLDLLSRWLTLSKNSFIESSNQYVIFYEFLQNVIFSVSIATFGLCIAFIFYGSINSFFPNLFLINLFLKKSVK
;
A
#
# COMPACT_ATOMS: atom_id res chain seq x y z
N ALA A 1 -9.69 7.68 8.60
CA ALA A 1 -10.80 8.34 7.88
C ALA A 1 -10.69 9.87 7.92
N THR A 2 -10.46 10.47 9.09
CA THR A 2 -10.56 11.94 9.31
C THR A 2 -9.62 12.79 8.44
N MET A 3 -8.33 12.43 8.33
CA MET A 3 -7.33 13.26 7.65
C MET A 3 -7.59 13.42 6.14
N VAL A 4 -8.01 12.36 5.45
CA VAL A 4 -8.20 12.33 3.99
C VAL A 4 -9.53 12.98 3.60
N ALA A 5 -10.60 12.69 4.35
CA ALA A 5 -11.94 13.13 3.99
C ALA A 5 -12.21 14.61 4.32
N ALA A 6 -11.72 15.12 5.45
CA ALA A 6 -12.08 16.47 5.91
C ALA A 6 -11.56 17.58 4.98
N GLY A 7 -10.31 17.48 4.55
CA GLY A 7 -9.70 18.48 3.65
C GLY A 7 -10.36 18.48 2.28
N VAL A 8 -10.50 17.31 1.66
CA VAL A 8 -11.16 17.18 0.35
C VAL A 8 -12.61 17.62 0.41
N PHE A 9 -13.35 17.24 1.46
CA PHE A 9 -14.75 17.62 1.62
C PHE A 9 -14.93 19.14 1.72
N LEU A 10 -14.05 19.84 2.44
CA LEU A 10 -14.09 21.30 2.51
C LEU A 10 -13.87 21.94 1.13
N VAL A 11 -12.84 21.50 0.41
CA VAL A 11 -12.54 22.01 -0.94
C VAL A 11 -13.70 21.72 -1.90
N ALA A 12 -14.24 20.50 -1.86
CA ALA A 12 -15.39 20.09 -2.65
C ALA A 12 -16.64 20.94 -2.35
N ARG A 13 -16.90 21.28 -1.08
CA ARG A 13 -18.05 22.11 -0.69
C ARG A 13 -17.88 23.58 -1.12
N LEU A 14 -16.65 24.09 -1.13
CA LEU A 14 -16.32 25.44 -1.59
C LEU A 14 -16.12 25.52 -3.11
N PHE A 15 -16.26 24.41 -3.83
CA PHE A 15 -16.05 24.34 -5.28
C PHE A 15 -16.84 25.38 -6.10
N PRO A 16 -18.12 25.70 -5.81
CA PRO A 16 -18.84 26.75 -6.52
C PRO A 16 -18.19 28.14 -6.41
N LEU A 17 -17.49 28.41 -5.31
CA LEU A 17 -16.74 29.66 -5.12
C LEU A 17 -15.44 29.65 -5.92
N PHE A 18 -14.73 28.51 -5.95
CA PHE A 18 -13.49 28.38 -6.71
C PHE A 18 -13.71 28.48 -8.23
N LEU A 19 -14.85 28.04 -8.75
CA LEU A 19 -15.20 28.21 -10.17
C LEU A 19 -15.24 29.69 -10.61
N ILE A 20 -15.51 30.62 -9.70
CA ILE A 20 -15.54 32.07 -9.99
C ILE A 20 -14.11 32.65 -9.99
N THR A 21 -13.15 31.96 -9.38
CA THR A 21 -11.79 32.44 -9.12
C THR A 21 -10.75 31.48 -9.72
N PRO A 22 -10.50 31.54 -11.04
CA PRO A 22 -9.63 30.57 -11.74
C PRO A 22 -8.21 30.53 -11.18
N TYR A 23 -7.69 31.68 -10.73
CA TYR A 23 -6.38 31.77 -10.09
C TYR A 23 -6.23 30.86 -8.86
N ILE A 24 -7.30 30.70 -8.06
CA ILE A 24 -7.28 29.82 -6.88
C ILE A 24 -7.29 28.35 -7.32
N MET A 25 -8.04 28.02 -8.37
CA MET A 25 -8.09 26.67 -8.95
C MET A 25 -6.70 26.22 -9.43
N ASP A 26 -5.95 27.11 -10.10
CA ASP A 26 -4.58 26.83 -10.56
C ASP A 26 -3.59 26.65 -9.40
N ILE A 27 -3.77 27.38 -8.30
CA ILE A 27 -2.99 27.17 -7.07
C ILE A 27 -3.29 25.80 -6.47
N ILE A 28 -4.57 25.43 -6.38
CA ILE A 28 -5.00 24.14 -5.84
C ILE A 28 -4.45 23.00 -6.70
N SER A 29 -4.54 23.09 -8.03
CA SER A 29 -4.02 22.08 -8.95
C SER A 29 -2.49 21.97 -8.84
N SER A 30 -1.77 23.08 -8.75
CA SER A 30 -0.32 23.13 -8.55
C SER A 30 0.10 22.46 -7.23
N ILE A 31 -0.59 22.74 -6.12
CA ILE A 31 -0.32 22.11 -4.83
C ILE A 31 -0.64 20.61 -4.88
N GLY A 32 -1.74 20.21 -5.54
CA GLY A 32 -2.08 18.81 -5.79
C GLY A 32 -0.98 18.08 -6.56
N LEU A 33 -0.41 18.74 -7.58
CA LEU A 33 0.67 18.20 -8.40
C LEU A 33 2.01 18.05 -7.64
N ILE A 34 2.37 19.02 -6.81
CA ILE A 34 3.57 18.91 -5.97
C ILE A 34 3.40 17.79 -4.94
N THR A 35 2.23 17.72 -4.30
CA THR A 35 1.95 16.71 -3.26
C THR A 35 1.87 15.29 -3.83
N LEU A 36 1.29 15.10 -5.01
CA LEU A 36 1.24 13.76 -5.63
C LEU A 36 2.62 13.20 -5.92
N PHE A 37 3.53 14.05 -6.42
CA PHE A 37 4.90 13.67 -6.75
C PHE A 37 5.77 13.43 -5.51
N LEU A 38 5.68 14.32 -4.51
CA LEU A 38 6.39 14.16 -3.23
C LEU A 38 5.94 12.89 -2.49
N GLY A 39 4.64 12.61 -2.46
CA GLY A 39 4.11 11.40 -1.84
C GLY A 39 4.65 10.12 -2.50
N ALA A 40 4.71 10.09 -3.84
CA ALA A 40 5.19 8.92 -4.58
C ALA A 40 6.69 8.68 -4.38
N THR A 41 7.51 9.73 -4.44
CA THR A 41 8.97 9.62 -4.22
C THR A 41 9.32 9.18 -2.80
N LEU A 42 8.63 9.72 -1.78
CA LEU A 42 8.83 9.32 -0.39
C LEU A 42 8.38 7.88 -0.13
N ALA A 43 7.32 7.39 -0.79
CA ALA A 43 6.85 6.01 -0.66
C ALA A 43 7.87 4.97 -1.14
N LEU A 44 8.66 5.31 -2.16
CA LEU A 44 9.72 4.45 -2.72
C LEU A 44 10.86 4.18 -1.75
N ALA A 45 11.23 5.18 -0.96
CA ALA A 45 12.34 5.06 -0.01
C ALA A 45 11.96 4.29 1.26
N GLN A 46 10.67 4.06 1.51
CA GLN A 46 10.23 3.44 2.76
C GLN A 46 10.56 1.95 2.84
N LYS A 47 10.95 1.53 4.05
CA LYS A 47 11.13 0.13 4.45
C LYS A 47 9.96 -0.38 5.29
N ASP A 48 9.24 0.51 5.98
CA ASP A 48 8.11 0.15 6.82
C ASP A 48 6.82 0.07 5.97
N ILE A 49 6.09 -1.04 6.08
CA ILE A 49 4.88 -1.29 5.29
C ILE A 49 3.80 -0.22 5.55
N LYS A 50 3.54 0.13 6.81
CA LYS A 50 2.52 1.16 7.16
C LYS A 50 2.91 2.55 6.68
N ARG A 51 4.20 2.91 6.77
CA ARG A 51 4.67 4.23 6.30
C ARG A 51 4.61 4.33 4.80
N SER A 52 4.97 3.27 4.07
CA SER A 52 4.82 3.25 2.61
C SER A 52 3.35 3.44 2.21
N LEU A 53 2.42 2.75 2.90
CA LEU A 53 0.98 2.96 2.71
C LEU A 53 0.53 4.39 3.06
N ALA A 54 1.08 5.01 4.10
CA ALA A 54 0.76 6.41 4.43
C ALA A 54 1.21 7.38 3.33
N TYR A 55 2.44 7.29 2.84
CA TYR A 55 2.90 8.15 1.74
C TYR A 55 2.14 7.92 0.45
N SER A 56 1.69 6.68 0.20
CA SER A 56 0.79 6.42 -0.91
C SER A 56 -0.59 7.10 -0.75
N THR A 57 -1.11 7.29 0.47
CA THR A 57 -2.33 8.11 0.66
C THR A 57 -2.09 9.59 0.39
N MET A 58 -0.92 10.11 0.76
CA MET A 58 -0.52 11.48 0.43
C MET A 58 -0.48 11.70 -1.10
N SER A 59 0.07 10.73 -1.84
CA SER A 59 0.13 10.79 -3.30
C SER A 59 -1.27 10.76 -3.95
N GLN A 60 -2.16 9.87 -3.48
CA GLN A 60 -3.54 9.76 -4.00
C GLN A 60 -4.43 10.95 -3.61
N LEU A 61 -4.21 11.54 -2.43
CA LEU A 61 -4.82 12.82 -2.08
C LEU A 61 -4.37 13.93 -3.02
N GLY A 62 -3.11 13.94 -3.43
CA GLY A 62 -2.61 14.86 -4.44
C GLY A 62 -3.37 14.73 -5.77
N TYR A 63 -3.68 13.52 -6.24
CA TYR A 63 -4.55 13.31 -7.40
C TYR A 63 -5.95 13.88 -7.21
N ILE A 64 -6.56 13.69 -6.04
CA ILE A 64 -7.91 14.19 -5.74
C ILE A 64 -7.92 15.73 -5.72
N ILE A 65 -6.92 16.35 -5.09
CA ILE A 65 -6.78 17.81 -5.02
C ILE A 65 -6.49 18.38 -6.42
N LEU A 66 -5.64 17.72 -7.20
CA LEU A 66 -5.36 18.08 -8.60
C LEU A 66 -6.64 18.02 -9.45
N ALA A 67 -7.44 16.97 -9.32
CA ALA A 67 -8.71 16.83 -10.03
C ALA A 67 -9.70 17.95 -9.68
N LEU A 68 -9.81 18.31 -8.39
CA LEU A 68 -10.60 19.46 -7.96
C LEU A 68 -10.05 20.78 -8.51
N GLY A 69 -8.73 20.96 -8.55
CA GLY A 69 -8.11 22.16 -9.11
C GLY A 69 -8.31 22.31 -10.62
N ILE A 70 -8.39 21.21 -11.37
CA ILE A 70 -8.66 21.24 -12.83
C ILE A 70 -10.16 21.40 -13.13
N GLY A 71 -11.02 21.22 -12.13
CA GLY A 71 -12.48 21.32 -12.28
C GLY A 71 -13.21 19.99 -12.49
N SER A 72 -12.50 18.85 -12.40
CA SER A 72 -13.08 17.52 -12.52
C SER A 72 -13.64 17.02 -11.17
N PHE A 73 -14.76 17.62 -10.76
CA PHE A 73 -15.39 17.36 -9.46
C PHE A 73 -15.91 15.92 -9.31
N ARG A 74 -16.58 15.40 -10.35
CA ARG A 74 -17.14 14.03 -10.37
C ARG A 74 -16.03 12.99 -10.17
N ALA A 75 -14.96 13.07 -10.96
CA ALA A 75 -13.83 12.16 -10.88
C ALA A 75 -13.14 12.23 -9.51
N ALA A 76 -12.96 13.44 -8.95
CA ALA A 76 -12.33 13.63 -7.64
C ALA A 76 -13.10 12.95 -6.50
N LEU A 77 -14.41 13.16 -6.42
CA LEU A 77 -15.25 12.55 -5.38
C LEU A 77 -15.39 11.04 -5.57
N PHE A 78 -15.52 10.59 -6.81
CA PHE A 78 -15.56 9.17 -7.11
C PHE A 78 -14.24 8.50 -6.71
N HIS A 79 -13.10 9.11 -7.05
CA HIS A 79 -11.80 8.62 -6.65
C HIS A 79 -11.64 8.58 -5.12
N LEU A 80 -12.15 9.57 -4.39
CA LEU A 80 -12.12 9.56 -2.93
C LEU A 80 -12.81 8.32 -2.35
N ILE A 81 -13.97 7.94 -2.89
CA ILE A 81 -14.74 6.77 -2.42
C ILE A 81 -14.00 5.48 -2.75
N THR A 82 -13.59 5.29 -4.01
CA THR A 82 -12.90 4.06 -4.45
C THR A 82 -11.54 3.90 -3.75
N HIS A 83 -10.83 5.02 -3.53
CA HIS A 83 -9.59 5.07 -2.77
C HIS A 83 -9.80 4.70 -1.30
N ALA A 84 -10.87 5.17 -0.67
CA ALA A 84 -11.16 4.85 0.73
C ALA A 84 -11.31 3.34 0.94
N TYR A 85 -12.08 2.65 0.08
CA TYR A 85 -12.21 1.20 0.14
C TYR A 85 -10.89 0.47 -0.12
N SER A 86 -10.17 0.86 -1.19
CA SER A 86 -8.89 0.24 -1.55
C SER A 86 -7.83 0.42 -0.45
N LYS A 87 -7.80 1.60 0.20
CA LYS A 87 -6.89 1.86 1.32
C LYS A 87 -7.32 1.18 2.61
N ALA A 88 -8.61 1.12 2.92
CA ALA A 88 -9.09 0.37 4.07
C ALA A 88 -8.64 -1.10 3.97
N LEU A 89 -8.79 -1.69 2.78
CA LEU A 89 -8.34 -3.04 2.50
C LEU A 89 -6.82 -3.18 2.69
N LEU A 90 -6.01 -2.27 2.14
CA LEU A 90 -4.55 -2.32 2.23
C LEU A 90 -4.05 -2.12 3.68
N PHE A 91 -4.64 -1.21 4.44
CA PHE A 91 -4.25 -0.97 5.83
C PHE A 91 -4.65 -2.14 6.74
N LEU A 92 -5.85 -2.72 6.56
CA LEU A 92 -6.27 -3.91 7.31
C LEU A 92 -5.41 -5.13 6.93
N GLY A 93 -5.14 -5.33 5.65
CA GLY A 93 -4.22 -6.37 5.18
C GLY A 93 -2.79 -6.18 5.71
N SER A 94 -2.30 -4.93 5.80
CA SER A 94 -1.00 -4.67 6.46
C SER A 94 -1.05 -4.97 7.95
N GLY A 95 -2.20 -4.76 8.60
CA GLY A 95 -2.42 -5.07 10.01
C GLY A 95 -2.36 -6.55 10.29
N SER A 96 -3.01 -7.38 9.47
CA SER A 96 -2.95 -8.84 9.59
C SER A 96 -1.54 -9.38 9.31
N ILE A 97 -0.82 -8.83 8.33
CA ILE A 97 0.59 -9.18 8.07
C ILE A 97 1.45 -8.89 9.31
N ILE A 98 1.30 -7.72 9.93
CA ILE A 98 2.09 -7.32 11.10
C ILE A 98 1.77 -8.20 12.31
N HIS A 99 0.49 -8.50 12.51
CA HIS A 99 0.06 -9.41 13.58
C HIS A 99 0.62 -10.82 13.38
N SER A 100 0.59 -11.33 12.14
CA SER A 100 1.20 -12.61 11.79
C SER A 100 2.72 -12.63 11.97
N MET A 101 3.39 -11.47 11.86
CA MET A 101 4.85 -11.37 11.96
C MET A 101 5.36 -11.11 13.38
N GLU A 102 4.51 -10.55 14.24
CA GLU A 102 4.76 -10.30 15.66
C GLU A 102 5.30 -11.52 16.43
N PRO A 103 4.72 -12.73 16.34
CA PRO A 103 5.21 -13.88 17.09
C PRO A 103 6.59 -14.36 16.63
N VAL A 104 6.96 -14.08 15.37
CA VAL A 104 8.19 -14.62 14.77
C VAL A 104 9.39 -13.65 14.90
N VAL A 105 9.16 -12.35 14.77
CA VAL A 105 10.23 -11.33 14.81
C VAL A 105 10.23 -10.51 16.12
N GLY A 106 9.13 -10.58 16.88
CA GLY A 106 8.91 -9.84 18.10
C GLY A 106 8.25 -8.47 17.88
N TYR A 107 7.61 -7.98 18.94
CA TYR A 107 6.88 -6.72 18.94
C TYR A 107 7.82 -5.51 19.00
N SER A 108 8.09 -4.91 17.83
CA SER A 108 8.67 -3.56 17.72
C SER A 108 8.48 -3.03 16.30
N PRO A 109 8.20 -1.73 16.10
CA PRO A 109 7.90 -1.17 14.80
C PRO A 109 9.05 -1.37 13.79
N ASP A 110 10.30 -1.25 14.25
CA ASP A 110 11.49 -1.42 13.40
C ASP A 110 11.71 -2.88 12.93
N LYS A 111 10.98 -3.83 13.52
CA LYS A 111 11.05 -5.27 13.20
C LYS A 111 9.81 -5.76 12.48
N ASN A 112 8.65 -5.80 13.14
CA ASN A 112 7.45 -6.45 12.61
C ASN A 112 6.79 -5.67 11.46
N GLN A 113 7.12 -4.38 11.25
CA GLN A 113 6.62 -3.58 10.13
C GLN A 113 7.63 -3.47 8.98
N ASN A 114 8.86 -3.93 9.17
CA ASN A 114 9.95 -3.77 8.23
C ASN A 114 9.87 -4.84 7.13
N MET A 115 9.62 -4.42 5.89
CA MET A 115 9.46 -5.32 4.73
C MET A 115 10.74 -6.12 4.43
N VAL A 116 11.91 -5.65 4.87
CA VAL A 116 13.18 -6.37 4.69
C VAL A 116 13.16 -7.71 5.41
N LEU A 117 12.50 -7.79 6.57
CA LEU A 117 12.42 -9.01 7.39
C LEU A 117 11.27 -9.93 6.98
N MET A 118 10.37 -9.47 6.11
CA MET A 118 9.26 -10.23 5.55
C MET A 118 9.71 -11.08 4.36
N GLY A 119 8.79 -11.45 3.46
CA GLY A 119 9.05 -12.29 2.30
C GLY A 119 8.47 -13.70 2.48
N GLY A 120 8.11 -14.34 1.37
CA GLY A 120 7.61 -15.72 1.38
C GLY A 120 6.32 -15.95 2.17
N LEU A 121 5.56 -14.90 2.48
CA LEU A 121 4.29 -14.99 3.23
C LEU A 121 3.16 -15.63 2.41
N THR A 122 3.36 -15.84 1.10
CA THR A 122 2.37 -16.41 0.18
C THR A 122 1.76 -17.72 0.64
N ASN A 123 2.57 -18.62 1.22
CA ASN A 123 2.12 -19.95 1.64
C ASN A 123 1.47 -19.96 3.02
N TYR A 124 1.75 -18.94 3.83
CA TYR A 124 1.32 -18.89 5.23
C TYR A 124 0.02 -18.12 5.40
N ILE A 125 -0.16 -17.04 4.62
CA ILE A 125 -1.29 -16.12 4.74
C ILE A 125 -1.97 -15.85 3.38
N PRO A 126 -2.62 -16.86 2.77
CA PRO A 126 -3.16 -16.78 1.40
C PRO A 126 -4.36 -15.82 1.25
N ILE A 127 -5.21 -15.69 2.28
CA ILE A 127 -6.40 -14.84 2.21
C ILE A 127 -5.96 -13.38 2.25
N THR A 128 -5.07 -13.04 3.18
CA THR A 128 -4.55 -11.67 3.27
C THR A 128 -3.68 -11.31 2.08
N LYS A 129 -2.94 -12.26 1.50
CA LYS A 129 -2.24 -12.08 0.20
C LYS A 129 -3.20 -11.66 -0.90
N THR A 130 -4.27 -12.41 -1.11
CA THR A 130 -5.22 -12.12 -2.21
C THR A 130 -5.91 -10.78 -2.00
N ALA A 131 -6.33 -10.46 -0.77
CA ALA A 131 -6.88 -9.16 -0.45
C ALA A 131 -5.86 -8.05 -0.73
N PHE A 132 -4.66 -8.13 -0.16
CA PHE A 132 -3.64 -7.11 -0.33
C PHE A 132 -3.30 -6.90 -1.81
N LEU A 133 -3.22 -7.97 -2.60
CA LEU A 133 -3.03 -7.91 -4.06
C LEU A 133 -4.19 -7.17 -4.76
N LEU A 134 -5.44 -7.51 -4.46
CA LEU A 134 -6.58 -6.79 -5.06
C LEU A 134 -6.58 -5.30 -4.69
N GLY A 135 -6.19 -4.97 -3.46
CA GLY A 135 -6.02 -3.59 -3.02
C GLY A 135 -4.88 -2.87 -3.75
N THR A 136 -3.75 -3.52 -4.00
CA THR A 136 -2.63 -2.92 -4.75
C THR A 136 -3.01 -2.71 -6.20
N LEU A 137 -3.55 -3.73 -6.87
CA LEU A 137 -3.98 -3.65 -8.27
C LEU A 137 -5.08 -2.59 -8.47
N SER A 138 -5.99 -2.44 -7.51
CA SER A 138 -7.00 -1.38 -7.54
C SER A 138 -6.31 -0.01 -7.54
N LEU A 139 -5.43 0.25 -6.57
CA LEU A 139 -4.71 1.53 -6.46
C LEU A 139 -3.84 1.86 -7.69
N CYS A 140 -3.27 0.84 -8.34
CA CYS A 140 -2.51 0.97 -9.57
C CYS A 140 -3.39 1.47 -10.73
N GLY A 141 -4.70 1.16 -10.71
CA GLY A 141 -5.65 1.51 -11.76
C GLY A 141 -5.71 0.45 -12.85
N ILE A 142 -5.75 -0.84 -12.48
CA ILE A 142 -5.85 -1.94 -13.44
C ILE A 142 -7.32 -2.33 -13.63
N PRO A 143 -7.82 -2.42 -14.87
CA PRO A 143 -9.19 -2.91 -15.12
C PRO A 143 -9.31 -4.38 -14.68
N PRO A 144 -10.42 -4.80 -14.04
CA PRO A 144 -11.71 -4.11 -13.85
C PRO A 144 -11.89 -3.41 -12.48
N LEU A 145 -10.83 -3.18 -11.72
CA LEU A 145 -10.93 -2.76 -10.31
C LEU A 145 -11.39 -1.31 -10.13
N ALA A 146 -11.90 -0.99 -8.94
CA ALA A 146 -12.63 0.26 -8.70
C ALA A 146 -11.88 1.55 -9.02
N CYS A 147 -10.62 1.68 -8.60
CA CYS A 147 -9.90 2.93 -8.80
C CYS A 147 -9.54 3.21 -10.27
N PHE A 148 -9.58 2.22 -11.17
CA PHE A 148 -9.31 2.42 -12.60
C PHE A 148 -10.23 3.50 -13.21
N TRP A 149 -11.55 3.33 -13.07
CA TRP A 149 -12.56 4.21 -13.64
C TRP A 149 -12.36 5.68 -13.24
N SER A 150 -12.09 5.93 -11.96
CA SER A 150 -11.84 7.28 -11.46
C SER A 150 -10.47 7.85 -11.83
N LYS A 151 -9.42 7.02 -11.84
CA LYS A 151 -8.04 7.49 -12.03
C LYS A 151 -7.75 7.79 -13.49
N ASP A 152 -8.31 7.01 -14.41
CA ASP A 152 -8.22 7.25 -15.85
C ASP A 152 -8.84 8.61 -16.22
N GLU A 153 -10.02 8.92 -15.68
CA GLU A 153 -10.70 10.20 -15.88
C GLU A 153 -9.89 11.39 -15.32
N ILE A 154 -9.20 11.23 -14.19
CA ILE A 154 -8.32 12.28 -13.66
C ILE A 154 -7.12 12.48 -14.58
N LEU A 155 -6.50 11.41 -15.07
CA LEU A 155 -5.32 11.48 -15.94
C LEU A 155 -5.64 12.12 -17.29
N SER A 156 -6.77 11.75 -17.91
CA SER A 156 -7.21 12.35 -19.17
C SER A 156 -7.54 13.83 -19.02
N ASN A 157 -8.28 14.22 -17.98
CA ASN A 157 -8.57 15.62 -17.67
C ASN A 157 -7.31 16.44 -17.36
N SER A 158 -6.30 15.82 -16.74
CA SER A 158 -4.99 16.46 -16.50
C SER A 158 -4.27 16.80 -17.79
N TRP A 159 -4.32 15.90 -18.76
CA TRP A 159 -3.72 16.11 -20.08
C TRP A 159 -4.42 17.23 -20.86
N LEU A 160 -5.74 17.28 -20.78
CA LEU A 160 -6.56 18.33 -21.41
C LEU A 160 -6.32 19.71 -20.79
N HIS A 161 -6.10 19.79 -19.47
CA HIS A 161 -5.82 21.06 -18.79
C HIS A 161 -4.46 21.64 -19.17
N SER A 162 -3.39 20.84 -19.07
CA SER A 162 -2.09 21.21 -19.61
C SER A 162 -1.17 19.99 -19.76
N PRO A 163 -0.30 19.97 -20.78
CA PRO A 163 0.57 18.83 -21.04
C PRO A 163 1.56 18.58 -19.89
N ILE A 164 2.03 19.63 -19.20
CA ILE A 164 2.95 19.51 -18.07
C ILE A 164 2.27 18.74 -16.92
N TYR A 165 1.02 19.07 -16.62
CA TYR A 165 0.27 18.42 -15.54
C TYR A 165 -0.03 16.97 -15.89
N GLY A 166 -0.44 16.72 -17.14
CA GLY A 166 -0.59 15.38 -17.69
C GLY A 166 0.68 14.54 -17.55
N ILE A 167 1.83 15.02 -18.02
CA ILE A 167 3.10 14.28 -17.95
C ILE A 167 3.45 13.88 -16.51
N ILE A 168 3.34 14.81 -15.56
CA ILE A 168 3.68 14.54 -14.15
C ILE A 168 2.66 13.58 -13.51
N ALA A 169 1.37 13.72 -13.84
CA ALA A 169 0.31 12.84 -13.36
C ALA A 169 0.46 11.42 -13.91
N TYR A 170 0.74 11.24 -15.20
CA TYR A 170 0.98 9.93 -15.82
C TYR A 170 2.29 9.30 -15.29
N PHE A 171 3.36 10.06 -15.18
CA PHE A 171 4.62 9.59 -14.60
C PHE A 171 4.42 9.08 -13.16
N THR A 172 3.68 9.85 -12.35
CA THR A 172 3.36 9.46 -10.99
C THR A 172 2.46 8.23 -10.95
N ALA A 173 1.59 8.01 -11.95
CA ALA A 173 0.75 6.82 -12.01
C ALA A 173 1.61 5.57 -12.19
N GLY A 174 2.63 5.63 -13.05
CA GLY A 174 3.67 4.59 -13.15
C GLY A 174 4.45 4.39 -11.85
N LEU A 175 4.86 5.47 -11.16
CA LEU A 175 5.51 5.37 -9.85
C LEU A 175 4.60 4.72 -8.80
N THR A 176 3.29 5.01 -8.83
CA THR A 176 2.32 4.38 -7.92
C THR A 176 2.24 2.89 -8.11
N ALA A 177 2.23 2.43 -9.36
CA ALA A 177 2.29 1.02 -9.68
C ALA A 177 3.61 0.40 -9.18
N PHE A 178 4.74 1.06 -9.42
CA PHE A 178 6.05 0.60 -8.99
C PHE A 178 6.18 0.46 -7.47
N TYR A 179 5.87 1.50 -6.67
CA TYR A 179 6.03 1.41 -5.21
C TYR A 179 5.03 0.46 -4.56
N MET A 180 3.77 0.41 -5.03
CA MET A 180 2.77 -0.48 -4.45
C MET A 180 3.11 -1.94 -4.73
N PHE A 181 3.57 -2.24 -5.94
CA PHE A 181 3.95 -3.59 -6.31
C PHE A 181 5.27 -4.01 -5.65
N ARG A 182 6.22 -3.08 -5.47
CA ARG A 182 7.41 -3.30 -4.63
C ARG A 182 7.02 -3.75 -3.22
N VAL A 183 6.06 -3.07 -2.57
CA VAL A 183 5.57 -3.46 -1.25
C VAL A 183 4.98 -4.87 -1.28
N TYR A 184 4.17 -5.20 -2.28
CA TYR A 184 3.59 -6.54 -2.44
C TYR A 184 4.67 -7.63 -2.62
N LEU A 185 5.64 -7.42 -3.51
CA LEU A 185 6.69 -8.39 -3.78
C LEU A 185 7.60 -8.61 -2.56
N LEU A 186 8.02 -7.53 -1.91
CA LEU A 186 8.87 -7.63 -0.72
C LEU A 186 8.17 -8.35 0.45
N THR A 187 6.84 -8.22 0.56
CA THR A 187 6.08 -8.83 1.65
C THR A 187 5.77 -10.30 1.37
N PHE A 188 5.24 -10.61 0.19
CA PHE A 188 4.71 -11.94 -0.12
C PHE A 188 5.68 -12.83 -0.89
N ASP A 189 6.42 -12.30 -1.86
CA ASP A 189 7.25 -13.11 -2.75
C ASP A 189 8.59 -13.52 -2.10
N GLY A 190 9.21 -14.54 -2.68
CA GLY A 190 10.51 -15.08 -2.27
C GLY A 190 10.45 -16.00 -1.05
N TYR A 191 11.54 -16.00 -0.28
CA TYR A 191 11.69 -16.80 0.93
C TYR A 191 11.50 -15.94 2.17
N LEU A 192 11.09 -16.57 3.26
CA LEU A 192 10.92 -15.94 4.56
C LEU A 192 12.30 -15.56 5.14
N ARG A 193 12.55 -14.25 5.31
CA ARG A 193 13.89 -13.67 5.59
C ARG A 193 14.24 -13.51 7.07
N ILE A 194 13.60 -14.29 7.94
CA ILE A 194 13.72 -14.13 9.40
C ILE A 194 15.09 -14.64 9.92
N HIS A 195 15.65 -15.67 9.28
CA HIS A 195 16.88 -16.33 9.75
C HIS A 195 18.18 -15.61 9.35
N PHE A 196 18.14 -14.62 8.46
CA PHE A 196 19.36 -13.96 7.95
C PHE A 196 19.99 -12.97 8.95
N GLN A 197 19.32 -12.63 10.05
CA GLN A 197 19.88 -11.74 11.07
C GLN A 197 21.09 -12.37 11.81
N ALA A 198 21.19 -13.70 11.87
CA ALA A 198 22.25 -14.39 12.60
C ALA A 198 23.56 -14.56 11.78
N TYR A 199 23.59 -14.22 10.48
CA TYR A 199 24.78 -14.39 9.64
C TYR A 199 25.67 -13.13 9.55
N SER A 200 25.30 -12.03 10.22
CA SER A 200 26.09 -10.79 10.24
C SER A 200 26.98 -10.66 11.48
N SER A 201 27.64 -11.73 11.93
CA SER A 201 28.59 -11.65 13.05
C SER A 201 30.01 -11.28 12.61
N THR A 202 30.37 -11.37 11.32
CA THR A 202 31.71 -10.97 10.85
C THR A 202 31.70 -10.50 9.40
N LYS A 203 31.40 -9.22 9.18
CA LYS A 203 32.11 -8.38 8.20
C LYS A 203 31.64 -6.93 8.35
N THR A 204 32.58 -6.14 8.83
CA THR A 204 32.58 -4.69 8.89
C THR A 204 32.21 -4.08 7.53
N ASN A 205 31.03 -3.48 7.43
CA ASN A 205 30.84 -2.35 6.53
C ASN A 205 30.82 -1.09 7.38
N PHE A 206 32.01 -0.52 7.49
CA PHE A 206 32.25 0.89 7.78
C PHE A 206 31.48 1.72 6.75
N PHE A 207 30.22 2.07 7.00
CA PHE A 207 29.50 3.25 6.50
C PHE A 207 28.10 3.21 7.10
N TYR A 208 28.02 3.37 8.43
CA TYR A 208 26.74 3.72 9.05
C TYR A 208 26.52 5.22 8.93
N SER A 209 25.45 5.53 8.22
CA SER A 209 24.73 6.78 8.14
C SER A 209 24.87 7.65 9.39
N ILE A 210 25.42 8.85 9.20
CA ILE A 210 25.19 10.00 10.08
C ILE A 210 23.68 10.22 10.15
N SER A 211 23.07 9.93 11.31
CA SER A 211 21.73 10.39 11.61
C SER A 211 21.81 11.88 11.91
N LEU A 212 21.46 12.71 10.93
CA LEU A 212 21.44 14.18 11.05
C LEU A 212 20.37 14.71 12.03
N TRP A 213 19.53 13.84 12.57
CA TRP A 213 18.56 14.17 13.62
C TRP A 213 18.72 13.19 14.76
N GLY A 214 19.29 13.68 15.86
CA GLY A 214 19.74 12.90 17.01
C GLY A 214 18.68 11.93 17.53
N LYS A 215 18.98 10.64 17.43
CA LYS A 215 18.43 9.63 18.34
C LYS A 215 19.52 9.24 19.31
N SER A 216 19.20 9.42 20.58
CA SER A 216 20.01 9.11 21.76
C SER A 216 20.71 7.75 21.63
N THR A 217 22.02 7.77 21.79
CA THR A 217 22.90 6.63 21.95
C THR A 217 22.34 5.64 22.98
N CYS A 218 22.14 4.39 22.57
CA CYS A 218 21.91 3.30 23.50
C CYS A 218 23.27 2.96 24.13
N ASN A 219 23.51 3.44 25.36
CA ASN A 219 24.70 3.09 26.12
C ASN A 219 24.66 1.59 26.43
N LYS A 220 25.47 0.80 25.70
CA LYS A 220 25.82 -0.56 26.08
C LYS A 220 26.64 -0.49 27.36
N SER A 221 26.04 -0.87 28.49
CA SER A 221 26.81 -1.19 29.69
C SER A 221 27.60 -2.47 29.42
N ASN A 222 28.88 -2.32 29.09
CA ASN A 222 29.86 -3.39 29.21
C ASN A 222 29.93 -3.79 30.68
N THR A 223 29.30 -4.90 31.04
CA THR A 223 29.72 -5.68 32.19
C THR A 223 30.32 -6.97 31.66
N ASN A 224 31.64 -6.99 31.63
CA ASN A 224 32.43 -8.19 31.42
C ASN A 224 31.98 -9.26 32.43
N ARG A 225 31.35 -10.32 31.94
CA ARG A 225 31.30 -11.59 32.66
C ARG A 225 31.53 -12.69 31.65
N SER A 226 32.77 -13.18 31.67
CA SER A 226 33.19 -14.46 31.12
C SER A 226 32.17 -15.54 31.52
N LEU A 227 31.44 -16.06 30.55
CA LEU A 227 30.60 -17.24 30.70
C LEU A 227 31.43 -18.46 30.30
N PRO A 228 31.73 -19.39 31.22
CA PRO A 228 32.36 -20.64 30.86
C PRO A 228 31.30 -21.55 30.22
N LEU A 229 31.75 -22.26 29.19
CA LEU A 229 31.03 -23.33 28.52
C LEU A 229 30.75 -24.48 29.51
N SER A 230 29.50 -24.89 29.70
CA SER A 230 29.20 -26.20 30.33
C SER A 230 27.94 -26.86 29.77
N LYS A 231 28.04 -28.19 29.66
CA LYS A 231 27.12 -29.13 29.01
C LYS A 231 25.81 -29.33 29.79
N ILE A 232 24.77 -29.60 29.01
CA ILE A 232 23.54 -30.38 29.28
C ILE A 232 23.43 -31.00 30.70
N ASN A 233 22.33 -30.70 31.43
CA ASN A 233 21.51 -31.74 32.06
C ASN A 233 20.18 -31.23 32.63
N LYS A 234 19.13 -32.04 32.44
CA LYS A 234 17.78 -31.92 33.01
C LYS A 234 17.83 -31.97 34.55
N LYS A 235 17.20 -30.98 35.22
CA LYS A 235 16.42 -31.06 36.47
C LYS A 235 16.29 -29.66 37.08
N VAL A 236 15.07 -29.14 37.19
CA VAL A 236 14.78 -27.97 38.05
C VAL A 236 14.11 -28.52 39.30
N SER A 237 14.81 -28.47 40.42
CA SER A 237 14.29 -28.87 41.73
C SER A 237 13.74 -27.67 42.50
N PHE A 238 12.50 -27.85 42.93
CA PHE A 238 11.82 -27.18 44.05
C PHE A 238 12.74 -27.03 45.28
N PHE A 239 12.78 -25.83 45.88
CA PHE A 239 12.36 -25.57 47.27
C PHE A 239 12.72 -24.13 47.68
N SER A 240 11.71 -23.37 48.13
CA SER A 240 11.90 -22.12 48.87
C SER A 240 12.31 -22.43 50.31
N LYS A 241 13.40 -21.82 50.79
CA LYS A 241 13.67 -21.72 52.23
C LYS A 241 13.23 -20.34 52.70
N GLU A 242 12.25 -20.34 53.60
CA GLU A 242 11.81 -19.17 54.35
C GLU A 242 12.93 -18.62 55.23
N LYS A 243 13.02 -17.28 55.30
CA LYS A 243 13.47 -16.56 56.50
C LYS A 243 12.69 -15.25 56.61
N LYS A 244 11.89 -15.16 57.68
CA LYS A 244 11.21 -13.94 58.14
C LYS A 244 12.25 -12.96 58.70
N ASN A 245 12.12 -11.66 58.36
CA ASN A 245 11.86 -10.59 59.34
C ASN A 245 11.84 -9.18 58.68
N ASN A 246 10.67 -8.54 58.77
CA ASN A 246 10.32 -7.12 58.92
C ASN A 246 11.33 -6.03 58.48
N LEU A 247 10.98 -5.25 57.45
CA LEU A 247 10.44 -3.87 57.58
C LEU A 247 10.26 -3.22 56.19
N ARG A 248 9.00 -2.92 55.87
CA ARG A 248 8.52 -1.75 55.09
C ARG A 248 9.38 -1.30 53.89
N ASN A 249 9.06 -1.82 52.71
CA ASN A 249 8.82 -1.00 51.52
C ASN A 249 7.97 -1.78 50.52
N LYS A 250 6.71 -1.38 50.41
CA LYS A 250 5.72 -1.96 49.50
C LYS A 250 6.00 -1.41 48.10
N ILE A 251 7.03 -1.93 47.44
CA ILE A 251 7.14 -1.82 45.99
C ILE A 251 6.22 -2.90 45.46
N TYR A 252 5.04 -2.49 44.98
CA TYR A 252 4.24 -3.36 44.12
C TYR A 252 5.10 -3.64 42.89
N CYS A 253 5.78 -4.79 42.87
CA CYS A 253 6.19 -5.38 41.61
C CYS A 253 4.90 -5.73 40.89
N PHE A 254 4.49 -4.85 39.97
CA PHE A 254 3.60 -5.26 38.89
C PHE A 254 4.35 -6.38 38.15
N ASN A 255 4.02 -7.63 38.50
CA ASN A 255 4.15 -8.72 37.56
C ASN A 255 3.30 -8.32 36.36
N ILE A 256 3.96 -7.78 35.34
CA ILE A 256 3.42 -7.87 33.98
C ILE A 256 3.27 -9.37 33.77
N PHE A 257 2.02 -9.83 33.84
CA PHE A 257 1.63 -11.13 33.32
C PHE A 257 2.33 -11.25 31.97
N GLU A 258 3.28 -12.19 31.88
CA GLU A 258 3.94 -12.58 30.65
C GLU A 258 2.85 -13.20 29.78
N ALA A 259 2.09 -12.31 29.12
CA ALA A 259 0.97 -12.66 28.27
C ALA A 259 1.50 -13.57 27.18
N ASN A 260 1.05 -14.82 27.23
CA ASN A 260 1.22 -15.90 26.27
C ASN A 260 2.45 -15.76 25.35
N LYS A 261 3.52 -16.48 25.69
CA LYS A 261 4.59 -16.80 24.72
C LYS A 261 3.93 -17.36 23.46
N TYR A 262 3.92 -16.58 22.38
CA TYR A 262 3.49 -17.04 21.08
C TYR A 262 4.34 -18.26 20.70
N THR A 263 3.71 -19.43 20.63
CA THR A 263 4.36 -20.71 20.33
C THR A 263 4.54 -20.97 18.83
N SER A 264 4.06 -20.06 17.97
CA SER A 264 4.11 -20.25 16.52
C SER A 264 5.49 -19.91 15.96
N LEU A 265 6.24 -20.93 15.56
CA LEU A 265 7.49 -20.81 14.80
C LEU A 265 7.28 -20.19 13.39
N PHE A 266 6.04 -20.23 12.89
CA PHE A 266 5.70 -19.76 11.55
C PHE A 266 4.56 -18.72 11.59
N PRO A 267 4.54 -17.79 10.61
CA PRO A 267 3.41 -16.90 10.43
C PRO A 267 2.15 -17.71 10.10
N HIS A 268 1.00 -17.24 10.56
CA HIS A 268 -0.30 -17.86 10.36
C HIS A 268 -1.35 -16.78 10.08
N GLU A 269 -2.46 -17.18 9.44
CA GLU A 269 -3.56 -16.26 9.17
C GLU A 269 -4.15 -15.69 10.47
N SER A 270 -4.60 -14.44 10.39
CA SER A 270 -5.25 -13.77 11.52
C SER A 270 -6.61 -14.40 11.83
N ASP A 271 -7.10 -14.19 13.05
CA ASP A 271 -8.43 -14.66 13.47
C ASP A 271 -9.57 -14.16 12.55
N ASN A 272 -10.70 -14.86 12.61
CA ASN A 272 -11.92 -14.54 11.85
C ASN A 272 -12.39 -13.10 12.06
N THR A 273 -12.11 -12.51 13.21
CA THR A 273 -12.45 -11.10 13.53
C THR A 273 -11.73 -10.11 12.62
N MET A 274 -10.52 -10.42 12.15
CA MET A 274 -9.77 -9.62 11.18
C MET A 274 -10.06 -10.04 9.73
N LEU A 275 -10.31 -11.33 9.48
CA LEU A 275 -10.57 -11.84 8.12
C LEU A 275 -11.93 -11.45 7.56
N ILE A 276 -13.00 -11.44 8.36
CA ILE A 276 -14.35 -11.11 7.88
C ILE A 276 -14.42 -9.68 7.31
N PRO A 277 -13.91 -8.63 8.00
CA PRO A 277 -13.85 -7.29 7.43
C PRO A 277 -13.02 -7.21 6.14
N LEU A 278 -11.94 -7.99 6.06
CA LEU A 278 -11.04 -8.01 4.91
C LEU A 278 -11.73 -8.62 3.68
N LEU A 279 -12.46 -9.73 3.84
CA LEU A 279 -13.28 -10.32 2.77
C LEU A 279 -14.42 -9.39 2.32
N LEU A 280 -15.10 -8.74 3.27
CA LEU A 280 -16.14 -7.76 2.97
C LEU A 280 -15.59 -6.60 2.12
N LEU A 281 -14.41 -6.09 2.46
CA LEU A 281 -13.78 -5.01 1.71
C LEU A 281 -13.33 -5.44 0.31
N ILE A 282 -12.93 -6.70 0.11
CA ILE A 282 -12.63 -7.23 -1.23
C ILE A 282 -13.83 -7.05 -2.15
N VAL A 283 -15.02 -7.47 -1.70
CA VAL A 283 -16.27 -7.32 -2.45
C VAL A 283 -16.47 -5.84 -2.83
N PHE A 284 -16.36 -4.93 -1.87
CA PHE A 284 -16.50 -3.50 -2.19
C PHE A 284 -15.47 -3.01 -3.20
N THR A 285 -14.19 -3.39 -3.08
CA THR A 285 -13.15 -2.93 -4.03
C THR A 285 -13.32 -3.43 -5.46
N VAL A 286 -13.99 -4.57 -5.66
CA VAL A 286 -14.29 -5.10 -6.99
C VAL A 286 -15.56 -4.44 -7.56
N PHE A 287 -16.64 -4.33 -6.78
CA PHE A 287 -17.94 -3.90 -7.28
C PHE A 287 -18.15 -2.38 -7.33
N ILE A 288 -17.52 -1.60 -6.44
CA ILE A 288 -17.75 -0.14 -6.38
C ILE A 288 -17.32 0.57 -7.67
N GLY A 289 -16.40 -0.03 -8.44
CA GLY A 289 -16.01 0.44 -9.77
C GLY A 289 -17.15 0.45 -10.78
N LEU A 290 -18.03 -0.55 -10.72
CA LEU A 290 -19.17 -0.66 -11.65
C LEU A 290 -20.16 0.51 -11.51
N ILE A 291 -20.25 1.11 -10.33
CA ILE A 291 -21.09 2.29 -10.07
C ILE A 291 -20.58 3.51 -10.85
N GLY A 292 -19.28 3.57 -11.15
CA GLY A 292 -18.68 4.66 -11.92
C GLY A 292 -18.81 4.52 -13.42
N ILE A 293 -19.27 3.37 -13.93
CA ILE A 293 -19.40 3.13 -15.37
C ILE A 293 -20.60 3.93 -15.88
N HIS A 294 -20.32 4.80 -16.85
CA HIS A 294 -21.35 5.55 -17.54
C HIS A 294 -21.98 4.67 -18.63
N PHE A 295 -23.18 4.14 -18.37
CA PHE A 295 -23.95 3.35 -19.33
C PHE A 295 -24.94 4.23 -20.10
N ASP A 296 -24.43 5.05 -21.01
CA ASP A 296 -25.28 5.78 -21.96
C ASP A 296 -25.61 4.89 -23.15
N GLY A 297 -26.70 4.13 -23.06
CA GLY A 297 -27.11 3.20 -24.12
C GLY A 297 -28.58 2.81 -24.22
N ARG A 298 -29.44 3.18 -23.27
CA ARG A 298 -30.90 2.95 -23.33
C ARG A 298 -31.55 3.89 -22.33
N GLY A 299 -32.73 4.45 -22.65
CA GLY A 299 -33.48 5.44 -21.87
C GLY A 299 -33.95 5.01 -20.46
N LEU A 300 -33.03 4.48 -19.67
CA LEU A 300 -33.08 4.26 -18.24
C LEU A 300 -31.85 5.00 -17.70
N ASP A 301 -32.06 6.19 -17.16
CA ASP A 301 -31.03 7.05 -16.55
C ASP A 301 -30.36 6.33 -15.36
N LEU A 302 -29.41 5.44 -15.65
CA LEU A 302 -28.63 4.69 -14.67
C LEU A 302 -27.34 5.41 -14.26
N ASP A 303 -27.33 6.74 -14.33
CA ASP A 303 -26.24 7.56 -13.81
C ASP A 303 -26.45 7.76 -12.29
N LEU A 304 -26.36 6.65 -11.53
CA LEU A 304 -26.62 6.59 -10.08
C LEU A 304 -25.69 7.53 -9.29
N LEU A 305 -24.43 7.62 -9.71
CA LEU A 305 -23.44 8.48 -9.08
C LEU A 305 -23.73 9.96 -9.35
N SER A 306 -24.12 10.34 -10.57
CA SER A 306 -24.46 11.74 -10.87
C SER A 306 -25.74 12.16 -10.17
N ARG A 307 -26.78 11.30 -10.14
CA ARG A 307 -28.00 11.55 -9.35
C ARG A 307 -27.72 11.74 -7.86
N TRP A 308 -26.72 11.05 -7.32
CA TRP A 308 -26.32 11.19 -5.92
C TRP A 308 -25.41 12.40 -5.66
N LEU A 309 -24.58 12.80 -6.65
CA LEU A 309 -23.58 13.87 -6.52
C LEU A 309 -24.02 15.24 -7.08
N THR A 310 -25.10 15.34 -7.88
CA THR A 310 -25.55 16.62 -8.45
C THR A 310 -26.71 17.26 -7.70
N LEU A 311 -26.51 18.51 -7.25
CA LEU A 311 -27.51 19.57 -7.41
C LEU A 311 -27.51 19.91 -8.91
N SER A 312 -28.64 19.70 -9.59
CA SER A 312 -28.77 19.71 -11.05
C SER A 312 -28.20 20.95 -11.74
N LYS A 313 -27.49 20.74 -12.85
CA LYS A 313 -27.56 21.66 -13.99
C LYS A 313 -27.41 20.86 -15.28
N ASN A 314 -28.44 20.91 -16.11
CA ASN A 314 -28.52 20.25 -17.42
C ASN A 314 -27.29 20.55 -18.26
N SER A 315 -26.55 19.51 -18.64
CA SER A 315 -25.73 19.54 -19.85
C SER A 315 -26.35 18.57 -20.85
N PHE A 316 -27.29 19.09 -21.64
CA PHE A 316 -27.61 18.52 -22.95
C PHE A 316 -26.31 18.46 -23.75
N ILE A 317 -25.85 17.27 -24.12
CA ILE A 317 -24.80 17.08 -25.12
C ILE A 317 -25.34 16.12 -26.18
N GLU A 318 -25.23 16.57 -27.42
CA GLU A 318 -25.76 15.99 -28.64
C GLU A 318 -25.28 14.56 -28.90
N SER A 319 -26.23 13.72 -29.30
CA SER A 319 -26.12 12.29 -29.58
C SER A 319 -25.37 11.94 -30.88
N SER A 320 -24.51 12.81 -31.40
CA SER A 320 -23.87 12.62 -32.72
C SER A 320 -22.39 12.15 -32.67
N ASN A 321 -21.72 12.14 -31.51
CA ASN A 321 -20.26 11.86 -31.40
C ASN A 321 -19.90 10.60 -30.58
N GLN A 322 -20.80 9.63 -30.42
CA GLN A 322 -20.59 8.50 -29.51
C GLN A 322 -19.39 7.60 -29.90
N TYR A 323 -19.14 7.41 -31.20
CA TYR A 323 -17.99 6.64 -31.70
C TYR A 323 -16.64 7.35 -31.49
N VAL A 324 -16.60 8.67 -31.63
CA VAL A 324 -15.37 9.47 -31.42
C VAL A 324 -15.01 9.46 -29.93
N ILE A 325 -16.01 9.66 -29.06
CA ILE A 325 -15.83 9.61 -27.60
C ILE A 325 -15.35 8.23 -27.15
N PHE A 326 -15.89 7.15 -27.72
CA PHE A 326 -15.46 5.78 -27.40
C PHE A 326 -14.02 5.50 -27.86
N TYR A 327 -13.62 6.01 -29.03
CA TYR A 327 -12.25 5.86 -29.52
C TYR A 327 -11.23 6.65 -28.67
N GLU A 328 -11.55 7.90 -28.32
CA GLU A 328 -10.72 8.72 -27.41
C GLU A 328 -10.61 8.07 -26.02
N PHE A 329 -11.72 7.53 -25.50
CA PHE A 329 -11.72 6.78 -24.25
C PHE A 329 -10.80 5.55 -24.33
N LEU A 330 -10.94 4.71 -25.36
CA LEU A 330 -10.07 3.55 -25.53
C LEU A 330 -8.59 3.93 -25.65
N GLN A 331 -8.28 5.02 -26.36
CA GLN A 331 -6.91 5.51 -26.49
C GLN A 331 -6.34 5.93 -25.13
N ASN A 332 -7.10 6.69 -24.34
CA ASN A 332 -6.71 7.10 -22.99
C ASN A 332 -6.48 5.90 -22.07
N VAL A 333 -7.37 4.91 -22.13
CA VAL A 333 -7.26 3.65 -21.39
C VAL A 333 -6.00 2.88 -21.77
N ILE A 334 -5.68 2.79 -23.06
CA ILE A 334 -4.45 2.11 -23.51
C ILE A 334 -3.22 2.79 -22.90
N PHE A 335 -3.16 4.12 -22.92
CA PHE A 335 -2.02 4.85 -22.33
C PHE A 335 -1.95 4.69 -20.80
N SER A 336 -3.07 4.82 -20.09
CA SER A 336 -3.12 4.74 -18.64
C SER A 336 -2.81 3.33 -18.13
N VAL A 337 -3.35 2.30 -18.79
CA VAL A 337 -3.04 0.90 -18.47
C VAL A 337 -1.60 0.58 -18.85
N SER A 338 -1.10 1.05 -19.99
CA SER A 338 0.28 0.84 -20.40
C SER A 338 1.26 1.39 -19.36
N ILE A 339 1.08 2.63 -18.89
CA ILE A 339 2.00 3.20 -17.90
C ILE A 339 1.94 2.47 -16.55
N ALA A 340 0.75 2.03 -16.12
CA ALA A 340 0.59 1.26 -14.90
C ALA A 340 1.27 -0.11 -15.02
N THR A 341 1.01 -0.86 -16.09
CA THR A 341 1.65 -2.15 -16.35
C THR A 341 3.16 -2.03 -16.48
N PHE A 342 3.68 -0.96 -17.10
CA PHE A 342 5.11 -0.70 -17.18
C PHE A 342 5.73 -0.55 -15.79
N GLY A 343 5.09 0.22 -14.89
CA GLY A 343 5.52 0.35 -13.50
C GLY A 343 5.51 -0.99 -12.73
N LEU A 344 4.49 -1.82 -12.94
CA LEU A 344 4.41 -3.17 -12.36
C LEU A 344 5.54 -4.08 -12.88
N CYS A 345 5.77 -4.09 -14.20
CA CYS A 345 6.81 -4.88 -14.83
C CYS A 345 8.20 -4.48 -14.30
N ILE A 346 8.47 -3.18 -14.18
CA ILE A 346 9.73 -2.70 -13.60
C ILE A 346 9.88 -3.18 -12.15
N ALA A 347 8.83 -3.06 -11.33
CA ALA A 347 8.87 -3.55 -9.95
C ALA A 347 9.11 -5.06 -9.89
N PHE A 348 8.48 -5.82 -10.79
CA PHE A 348 8.67 -7.25 -10.91
C PHE A 348 10.11 -7.62 -11.29
N ILE A 349 10.73 -6.89 -12.22
CA ILE A 349 12.12 -7.14 -12.63
C ILE A 349 13.09 -6.85 -11.47
N PHE A 350 12.90 -5.76 -10.72
CA PHE A 350 13.82 -5.37 -9.65
C PHE A 350 13.65 -6.16 -8.35
N TYR A 351 12.43 -6.56 -8.01
CA TYR A 351 12.10 -7.14 -6.69
C TYR A 351 11.49 -8.55 -6.76
N GLY A 352 11.13 -9.03 -7.95
CA GLY A 352 10.59 -10.37 -8.13
C GLY A 352 11.63 -11.44 -7.76
N SER A 353 11.17 -12.54 -7.17
CA SER A 353 12.05 -13.65 -6.83
C SER A 353 12.60 -14.32 -8.10
N ILE A 354 13.89 -14.65 -8.11
CA ILE A 354 14.59 -15.31 -9.24
C ILE A 354 13.88 -16.61 -9.67
N ASN A 355 13.26 -17.32 -8.73
CA ASN A 355 12.53 -18.57 -9.01
C ASN A 355 11.18 -18.35 -9.73
N SER A 356 10.64 -17.14 -9.75
CA SER A 356 9.46 -16.80 -10.56
C SER A 356 9.82 -16.43 -12.00
N PHE A 357 11.06 -15.99 -12.24
CA PHE A 357 11.53 -15.47 -13.53
C PHE A 357 12.00 -16.58 -14.48
N PHE A 358 12.65 -17.63 -13.96
CA PHE A 358 13.30 -18.66 -14.77
C PHE A 358 12.55 -19.98 -15.08
N PRO A 359 11.36 -20.32 -14.53
CA PRO A 359 10.72 -21.59 -14.89
C PRO A 359 10.20 -21.57 -16.34
N ASN A 360 9.82 -20.39 -16.88
CA ASN A 360 9.33 -20.26 -18.26
C ASN A 360 10.44 -20.22 -19.34
N LEU A 361 11.68 -19.89 -18.99
CA LEU A 361 12.82 -19.94 -19.93
C LEU A 361 13.35 -21.37 -20.15
N PHE A 362 12.99 -22.32 -19.27
CA PHE A 362 13.33 -23.74 -19.48
C PHE A 362 12.59 -24.34 -20.69
N LEU A 363 11.47 -23.74 -21.13
CA LEU A 363 10.81 -24.11 -22.39
C LEU A 363 11.60 -23.67 -23.63
N ILE A 364 12.33 -22.55 -23.57
CA ILE A 364 13.18 -22.08 -24.67
C ILE A 364 14.44 -22.98 -24.81
N ASN A 365 14.94 -23.53 -23.70
CA ASN A 365 16.00 -24.55 -23.74
C ASN A 365 15.53 -25.94 -24.23
N LEU A 366 14.21 -26.19 -24.30
CA LEU A 366 13.66 -27.44 -24.82
C LEU A 366 13.63 -27.45 -26.36
N PHE A 367 13.52 -26.27 -27.00
CA PHE A 367 13.61 -26.15 -28.46
C PHE A 367 15.04 -26.30 -28.98
N LEU A 368 16.06 -25.86 -28.22
CA LEU A 368 17.47 -26.03 -28.59
C LEU A 368 18.00 -27.46 -28.40
N LYS A 369 17.35 -28.28 -27.56
CA LYS A 369 17.70 -29.71 -27.43
C LYS A 369 17.16 -30.61 -28.54
N LYS A 370 16.28 -30.10 -29.42
CA LYS A 370 15.75 -30.86 -30.57
C LYS A 370 16.58 -30.71 -31.86
N SER A 371 17.63 -29.90 -31.87
CA SER A 371 18.45 -29.64 -33.07
C SER A 371 19.84 -30.30 -33.06
N VAL A 372 20.06 -31.35 -32.26
CA VAL A 372 21.21 -32.24 -32.42
C VAL A 372 20.66 -33.61 -32.76
N LYS A 373 20.61 -33.89 -34.06
CA LYS A 373 20.44 -35.22 -34.63
C LYS A 373 21.79 -35.72 -35.09
#